data_AF-A0A1Q3PPE8-F1
#
_entry.id   AF-A0A1Q3PPE8-F1
#
_cell.length_a   1.000
_cell.length_b   1.000
_cell.length_c   1.000
_cell.angle_alpha   90.00
_cell.angle_beta   90.00
_cell.angle_gamma   90.00
#
_symmetry.space_group_name_H-M   'P 1'
#
loop_
_entity.id
_entity.type
_entity.pdbx_description
1 polymer ?
#
loop_
_entity_poly.entity_id
_entity_poly.type
_entity_poly.pdbx_seq_one_letter_code
_entity_poly.pdbx_strand_id
1 'polypeptide(L)'
;MWHAAHLLPTGLATRKIDDIYHTIRENNNPLSGTGFLNGHLGISLFYYLYSQHVSQKSVFAESVASFESGLNILDTNPEINYPLHCTELCAVSQQLAGAGVLSLDPNRLLREWDEILLSKMRTALRQMNVGGFATGAMGYGLYFLSRACYNPDRFAPVIRELTDSLDQYAISSQQACHWCPDQRVALTLWNGQAAVILFLACAADYGFIDKKRVYTMIGKAVNFLSFQLKHQPFSNLLSVHLGDLGTGYALLRAGQTFENEHWQASALEILGKRAGTYLANGASTEPAGILTGVAGAAIAFDKVFSLTRNQLFSAAADLSYTAILSRLQDQPTGHISKSSRCDLCFGTGLSGIGSSLIKMLHRENIRCGHHLWLI
;
A
#
# COMPACT_ATOMS: atom_id res chain seq x y z
N MET A 1 11.71 0.43 29.97
CA MET A 1 11.84 1.84 30.39
C MET A 1 11.54 2.72 29.17
N TRP A 2 10.26 2.82 28.77
CA TRP A 2 9.81 3.56 27.56
C TRP A 2 8.73 4.58 27.98
N HIS A 3 9.14 5.67 28.65
CA HIS A 3 8.22 6.74 29.07
C HIS A 3 8.84 8.13 28.86
N ALA A 4 9.16 8.43 27.60
CA ALA A 4 9.16 9.79 27.11
C ALA A 4 8.40 9.77 25.78
N ALA A 5 7.14 10.21 25.81
CA ALA A 5 6.43 10.53 24.57
C ALA A 5 7.13 11.77 24.00
N HIS A 6 8.08 11.56 23.08
CA HIS A 6 8.68 12.65 22.33
C HIS A 6 7.55 13.27 21.49
N LEU A 7 7.08 14.44 21.91
CA LEU A 7 6.15 15.23 21.11
C LEU A 7 6.82 15.50 19.75
N LEU A 8 6.21 14.97 18.69
CA LEU A 8 6.68 15.18 17.33
C LEU A 8 6.67 16.69 17.01
N PRO A 9 7.68 17.24 16.32
CA PRO A 9 7.77 18.68 16.06
C PRO A 9 6.78 19.10 14.97
N THR A 10 5.52 19.28 15.34
CA THR A 10 4.39 19.57 14.43
C THR A 10 4.57 20.84 13.60
N GLY A 11 5.14 21.90 14.20
CA GLY A 11 5.44 23.15 13.49
C GLY A 11 6.56 23.01 12.43
N LEU A 12 7.51 22.09 12.63
CA LEU A 12 8.49 21.76 11.60
C LEU A 12 7.83 20.98 10.47
N ALA A 13 7.03 19.97 10.80
CA ALA A 13 6.33 19.16 9.81
C ALA A 13 5.43 19.99 8.90
N THR A 14 4.65 20.92 9.48
CA THR A 14 3.78 21.84 8.72
C THR A 14 4.59 22.63 7.69
N ARG A 15 5.68 23.29 8.12
CA ARG A 15 6.57 24.03 7.19
C ARG A 15 7.16 23.13 6.11
N LYS A 16 7.55 21.90 6.44
CA LYS A 16 8.10 20.95 5.46
C LYS A 16 7.07 20.44 4.47
N ILE A 17 5.82 20.30 4.88
CA ILE A 17 4.72 19.98 3.96
C ILE A 17 4.52 21.13 2.95
N ASP A 18 4.55 22.38 3.41
CA ASP A 18 4.46 23.56 2.52
C ASP A 18 5.67 23.64 1.57
N ASP A 19 6.90 23.46 2.07
CA ASP A 19 8.11 23.39 1.25
C ASP A 19 7.99 22.33 0.14
N ILE A 20 7.46 21.15 0.48
CA ILE A 20 7.23 20.05 -0.47
C ILE A 20 6.18 20.44 -1.51
N TYR A 21 5.05 21.02 -1.10
CA TYR A 21 4.01 21.47 -2.03
C TYR A 21 4.55 22.47 -3.04
N HIS A 22 5.28 23.50 -2.58
CA HIS A 22 5.88 24.50 -3.46
C HIS A 22 6.94 23.88 -4.38
N THR A 23 7.78 22.98 -3.85
CA THR A 23 8.80 22.28 -4.66
C THR A 23 8.16 21.47 -5.78
N ILE A 24 7.12 20.68 -5.47
CA ILE A 24 6.40 19.89 -6.48
C ILE A 24 5.74 20.80 -7.51
N ARG A 25 5.09 21.89 -7.08
CA ARG A 25 4.41 22.85 -7.96
C ARG A 25 5.38 23.54 -8.92
N GLU A 26 6.55 23.97 -8.44
CA GLU A 26 7.57 24.64 -9.26
C GLU A 26 8.32 23.68 -10.20
N ASN A 27 8.44 22.40 -9.82
CA ASN A 27 9.22 21.41 -10.56
C ASN A 27 8.36 20.37 -11.30
N ASN A 28 7.08 20.66 -11.53
CA ASN A 28 6.13 19.74 -12.20
C ASN A 28 6.42 19.51 -13.71
N ASN A 29 7.68 19.71 -14.15
CA ASN A 29 8.22 19.26 -15.43
C ASN A 29 7.98 17.76 -15.61
N PRO A 30 7.88 17.26 -16.86
CA PRO A 30 7.08 16.07 -17.18
C PRO A 30 7.65 14.85 -16.46
N LEU A 31 6.97 14.43 -15.40
CA LEU A 31 7.07 13.05 -14.97
C LEU A 31 6.68 12.20 -16.18
N SER A 32 7.54 11.25 -16.53
CA SER A 32 7.22 10.31 -17.60
C SER A 32 6.27 9.20 -17.12
N GLY A 33 5.99 9.14 -15.81
CA GLY A 33 5.18 8.11 -15.19
C GLY A 33 3.73 8.55 -14.98
N THR A 34 2.82 7.59 -15.14
CA THR A 34 1.38 7.79 -14.91
C THR A 34 0.96 7.33 -13.52
N GLY A 35 1.64 6.31 -13.01
CA GLY A 35 1.23 5.54 -11.84
C GLY A 35 1.14 6.35 -10.56
N PHE A 36 0.50 5.75 -9.57
CA PHE A 36 0.45 6.30 -8.23
C PHE A 36 1.86 6.36 -7.64
N LEU A 37 2.61 5.26 -7.70
CA LEU A 37 3.93 5.18 -7.10
C LEU A 37 4.99 6.01 -7.82
N ASN A 38 4.93 6.12 -9.14
CA ASN A 38 6.02 6.68 -9.96
C ASN A 38 5.58 7.85 -10.87
N GLY A 39 4.41 8.45 -10.62
CA GLY A 39 3.79 9.33 -11.59
C GLY A 39 2.78 10.33 -11.06
N HIS A 40 2.03 10.89 -12.01
CA HIS A 40 1.07 11.96 -11.80
C HIS A 40 -0.09 11.61 -10.86
N LEU A 41 -0.53 10.36 -10.80
CA LEU A 41 -1.59 9.95 -9.88
C LEU A 41 -1.16 10.13 -8.40
N GLY A 42 0.12 9.91 -8.10
CA GLY A 42 0.69 10.15 -6.77
C GLY A 42 0.69 11.62 -6.38
N ILE A 43 1.09 12.50 -7.31
CA ILE A 43 1.05 13.94 -7.12
C ILE A 43 -0.39 14.43 -6.96
N SER A 44 -1.30 13.95 -7.80
CA SER A 44 -2.72 14.29 -7.72
C SER A 44 -3.29 14.00 -6.33
N LEU A 45 -3.01 12.81 -5.79
CA LEU A 45 -3.41 12.48 -4.43
C LEU A 45 -2.76 13.41 -3.41
N PHE A 46 -1.45 13.66 -3.53
CA PHE A 46 -0.76 14.54 -2.60
C PHE A 46 -1.38 15.94 -2.58
N TYR A 47 -1.72 16.53 -3.73
CA TYR A 47 -2.42 17.82 -3.78
C TYR A 47 -3.78 17.78 -3.09
N TYR A 48 -4.55 16.70 -3.28
CA TYR A 48 -5.78 16.52 -2.52
C TYR A 48 -5.50 16.47 -1.01
N LEU A 49 -4.53 15.68 -0.55
CA LEU A 49 -4.19 15.60 0.87
C LEU A 49 -3.71 16.95 1.43
N TYR A 50 -2.92 17.69 0.65
CA TYR A 50 -2.46 19.02 1.00
C TYR A 50 -3.63 20.00 1.13
N SER A 51 -4.59 19.96 0.20
CA SER A 51 -5.79 20.80 0.27
C SER A 51 -6.60 20.58 1.57
N GLN A 52 -6.64 19.34 2.05
CA GLN A 52 -7.27 19.01 3.34
C GLN A 52 -6.43 19.56 4.49
N HIS A 53 -5.10 19.42 4.41
CA HIS A 53 -4.17 19.94 5.41
C HIS A 53 -4.29 21.45 5.60
N VAL A 54 -4.37 22.24 4.51
CA VAL A 54 -4.51 23.70 4.58
C VAL A 54 -5.96 24.20 4.59
N SER A 55 -6.95 23.30 4.47
CA SER A 55 -8.37 23.63 4.34
C SER A 55 -8.69 24.59 3.18
N GLN A 56 -7.98 24.46 2.05
CA GLN A 56 -8.15 25.31 0.87
C GLN A 56 -8.55 24.48 -0.35
N LYS A 57 -9.80 24.64 -0.80
CA LYS A 57 -10.32 23.94 -1.98
C LYS A 57 -9.71 24.39 -3.31
N SER A 58 -9.05 25.55 -3.36
CA SER A 58 -8.36 26.03 -4.57
C SER A 58 -7.34 25.01 -5.09
N VAL A 59 -6.68 24.28 -4.19
CA VAL A 59 -5.70 23.23 -4.50
C VAL A 59 -6.31 22.02 -5.24
N PHE A 60 -7.64 21.88 -5.23
CA PHE A 60 -8.31 20.82 -6.00
C PHE A 60 -8.01 20.95 -7.50
N ALA A 61 -7.86 22.17 -8.03
CA ALA A 61 -7.56 22.37 -9.44
C ALA A 61 -6.21 21.72 -9.82
N GLU A 62 -5.19 21.83 -8.97
CA GLU A 62 -3.89 21.17 -9.16
C GLU A 62 -4.00 19.65 -9.05
N SER A 63 -4.84 19.14 -8.14
CA SER A 63 -5.11 17.70 -8.02
C SER A 63 -5.76 17.15 -9.31
N VAL A 64 -6.77 17.85 -9.84
CA VAL A 64 -7.45 17.50 -11.09
C VAL A 64 -6.49 17.55 -12.28
N ALA A 65 -5.75 18.66 -12.43
CA ALA A 65 -4.82 18.83 -13.55
C ALA A 65 -3.71 17.77 -13.56
N SER A 66 -3.22 17.38 -12.38
CA SER A 66 -2.25 16.28 -12.26
C SER A 66 -2.90 14.93 -12.62
N PHE A 67 -4.11 14.66 -12.15
CA PHE A 67 -4.84 13.43 -12.52
C PHE A 67 -5.03 13.31 -14.04
N GLU A 68 -5.49 14.38 -14.70
CA GLU A 68 -5.69 14.44 -16.15
C GLU A 68 -4.37 14.26 -16.93
N SER A 69 -3.27 14.81 -16.41
CA SER A 69 -1.93 14.58 -16.98
C SER A 69 -1.55 13.10 -16.96
N GLY A 70 -1.86 12.39 -15.85
CA GLY A 70 -1.65 10.96 -15.75
C GLY A 70 -2.48 10.14 -16.74
N LEU A 71 -3.75 10.53 -16.94
CA LEU A 71 -4.63 9.90 -17.93
C LEU A 71 -4.11 10.08 -19.37
N ASN A 72 -3.72 11.30 -19.74
CA ASN A 72 -3.22 11.59 -21.08
C ASN A 72 -2.00 10.73 -21.47
N ILE A 73 -1.14 10.40 -20.50
CA ILE A 73 0.01 9.53 -20.75
C ILE A 73 -0.42 8.06 -20.89
N LEU A 74 -1.43 7.60 -20.13
CA LEU A 74 -1.96 6.23 -20.28
C LEU A 74 -2.60 6.04 -21.66
N ASP A 75 -3.38 7.02 -22.11
CA ASP A 75 -4.06 6.99 -23.42
C ASP A 75 -3.06 6.96 -24.59
N THR A 76 -1.89 7.59 -24.41
CA THR A 76 -0.85 7.68 -25.47
C THR A 76 0.17 6.54 -25.42
N ASN A 77 0.15 5.70 -24.39
CA ASN A 77 1.09 4.59 -24.24
C ASN A 77 0.38 3.29 -23.81
N PRO A 78 -0.30 2.62 -24.76
CA PRO A 78 -1.08 1.41 -24.47
C PRO A 78 -0.22 0.20 -24.07
N GLU A 79 1.11 0.27 -24.15
CA GLU A 79 1.98 -0.78 -23.60
C GLU A 79 2.09 -0.69 -22.06
N ILE A 80 1.64 0.42 -21.45
CA ILE A 80 1.51 0.62 -20.00
C ILE A 80 0.29 -0.17 -19.48
N ASN A 81 0.30 -1.49 -19.65
CA ASN A 81 -0.81 -2.38 -19.27
C ASN A 81 -0.42 -3.37 -18.16
N TYR A 82 0.31 -2.89 -17.16
CA TYR A 82 0.52 -3.67 -15.94
C TYR A 82 -0.68 -3.55 -14.99
N PRO A 83 -1.12 -4.66 -14.35
CA PRO A 83 -2.20 -4.64 -13.38
C PRO A 83 -2.03 -3.54 -12.33
N LEU A 84 -0.80 -3.31 -11.88
CA LEU A 84 -0.50 -2.32 -10.85
C LEU A 84 -0.95 -0.92 -11.24
N HIS A 85 -0.61 -0.42 -12.43
CA HIS A 85 -1.01 0.94 -12.85
C HIS A 85 -2.53 1.10 -12.97
N CYS A 86 -3.24 0.05 -13.37
CA CYS A 86 -4.69 0.08 -13.41
C CYS A 86 -5.30 0.02 -12.00
N THR A 87 -4.72 -0.76 -11.10
CA THR A 87 -5.08 -0.80 -9.67
C THR A 87 -4.88 0.57 -9.02
N GLU A 88 -3.75 1.23 -9.32
CA GLU A 88 -3.43 2.58 -8.89
C GLU A 88 -4.44 3.60 -9.42
N LEU A 89 -4.71 3.59 -10.73
CA LEU A 89 -5.72 4.46 -11.35
C LEU A 89 -7.10 4.24 -10.73
N CYS A 90 -7.49 2.98 -10.51
CA CYS A 90 -8.74 2.64 -9.86
C CYS A 90 -8.82 3.24 -8.45
N ALA A 91 -7.81 2.98 -7.61
CA ALA A 91 -7.80 3.45 -6.23
C ALA A 91 -7.81 4.98 -6.14
N VAL A 92 -7.00 5.66 -6.95
CA VAL A 92 -6.90 7.13 -6.94
C VAL A 92 -8.17 7.77 -7.52
N SER A 93 -8.69 7.30 -8.66
CA SER A 93 -9.93 7.84 -9.25
C SER A 93 -11.12 7.69 -8.31
N GLN A 94 -11.27 6.52 -7.69
CA GLN A 94 -12.29 6.25 -6.69
C GLN A 94 -12.17 7.16 -5.48
N GLN A 95 -10.97 7.31 -4.92
CA GLN A 95 -10.74 8.16 -3.75
C GLN A 95 -11.03 9.63 -4.05
N LEU A 96 -10.55 10.15 -5.18
CA LEU A 96 -10.75 11.55 -5.55
C LEU A 96 -12.20 11.85 -5.96
N ALA A 97 -12.88 10.93 -6.66
CA ALA A 97 -14.30 11.06 -6.97
C ALA A 97 -15.16 11.01 -5.70
N GLY A 98 -14.88 10.06 -4.80
CA GLY A 98 -15.57 9.96 -3.51
C GLY A 98 -15.37 11.18 -2.61
N ALA A 99 -14.24 11.88 -2.75
CA ALA A 99 -13.97 13.15 -2.08
C ALA A 99 -14.57 14.38 -2.78
N GLY A 100 -15.23 14.19 -3.93
CA GLY A 100 -15.80 15.28 -4.73
C GLY A 100 -14.75 16.16 -5.43
N VAL A 101 -13.51 15.68 -5.56
CA VAL A 101 -12.44 16.37 -6.30
C VAL A 101 -12.61 16.19 -7.80
N LEU A 102 -12.91 14.96 -8.24
CA LEU A 102 -13.16 14.65 -9.64
C LEU A 102 -14.66 14.66 -9.94
N SER A 103 -15.04 15.33 -11.02
CA SER A 103 -16.41 15.31 -11.57
C SER A 103 -16.55 14.20 -12.62
N LEU A 104 -16.20 12.96 -12.26
CA LEU A 104 -16.32 11.79 -13.14
C LEU A 104 -16.90 10.59 -12.38
N ASP A 105 -17.50 9.66 -13.12
CA ASP A 105 -17.90 8.35 -12.59
C ASP A 105 -16.77 7.34 -12.82
N PRO A 106 -16.12 6.82 -11.75
CA PRO A 106 -15.08 5.80 -11.89
C PRO A 106 -15.55 4.55 -12.64
N ASN A 107 -16.84 4.19 -12.55
CA ASN A 107 -17.38 3.03 -13.27
C ASN A 107 -17.40 3.23 -14.78
N ARG A 108 -17.56 4.47 -15.25
CA ARG A 108 -17.48 4.80 -16.67
C ARG A 108 -16.03 4.86 -17.13
N LEU A 109 -15.17 5.54 -16.38
CA LEU A 109 -13.74 5.69 -16.71
C LEU A 109 -13.04 4.33 -16.87
N LEU A 110 -13.33 3.39 -15.97
CA LEU A 110 -12.58 2.14 -15.85
C LEU A 110 -13.25 0.96 -16.59
N ARG A 111 -14.31 1.20 -17.37
CA ARG A 111 -15.11 0.13 -17.98
C ARG A 111 -14.31 -0.72 -18.95
N GLU A 112 -13.52 -0.10 -19.81
CA GLU A 112 -12.74 -0.79 -20.84
C GLU A 112 -11.61 -1.61 -20.19
N TRP A 113 -11.02 -1.07 -19.13
CA TRP A 113 -10.00 -1.75 -18.33
C TRP A 113 -10.53 -3.00 -17.63
N ASP A 114 -11.80 -3.03 -17.21
CA ASP A 114 -12.40 -4.20 -16.55
C ASP A 114 -12.27 -5.48 -17.35
N GLU A 115 -12.58 -5.42 -18.65
CA GLU A 115 -12.59 -6.59 -19.52
C GLU A 115 -11.18 -7.07 -19.83
N ILE A 116 -10.27 -6.13 -20.10
CA ILE A 116 -8.85 -6.41 -20.36
C ILE A 116 -8.21 -7.05 -19.12
N LEU A 117 -8.40 -6.45 -17.95
CA LEU A 117 -7.80 -6.92 -16.70
C LEU A 117 -8.39 -8.26 -16.26
N LEU A 118 -9.69 -8.50 -16.51
CA LEU A 118 -10.31 -9.79 -16.21
C LEU A 118 -9.70 -10.90 -17.08
N SER A 119 -9.53 -10.63 -18.37
CA SER A 119 -8.89 -11.56 -19.31
C SER A 119 -7.43 -11.86 -18.91
N LYS A 120 -6.68 -10.82 -18.50
CA LYS A 120 -5.30 -10.98 -18.02
C LYS A 120 -5.22 -11.73 -16.70
N MET A 121 -6.11 -11.46 -15.74
CA MET A 121 -6.20 -12.20 -14.48
C MET A 121 -6.41 -13.69 -14.72
N ARG A 122 -7.40 -14.05 -15.56
CA ARG A 122 -7.68 -15.45 -15.94
C ARG A 122 -6.49 -16.11 -16.62
N THR A 123 -5.75 -15.35 -17.43
CA THR A 123 -4.51 -15.84 -18.07
C THR A 123 -3.41 -16.10 -17.05
N ALA A 124 -3.19 -15.20 -16.09
CA ALA A 124 -2.22 -15.38 -15.02
C ALA A 124 -2.56 -16.62 -14.16
N LEU A 125 -3.84 -16.82 -13.84
CA LEU A 125 -4.32 -18.01 -13.13
C LEU A 125 -4.04 -19.31 -13.90
N ARG A 126 -4.36 -19.36 -15.21
CA ARG A 126 -4.06 -20.52 -16.06
C ARG A 126 -2.56 -20.84 -16.15
N GLN A 127 -1.71 -19.82 -16.03
CA GLN A 127 -0.26 -19.96 -16.02
C GLN A 127 0.31 -20.29 -14.63
N MET A 128 -0.55 -20.49 -13.62
CA MET A 128 -0.17 -20.67 -12.21
C MET A 128 0.63 -19.49 -11.63
N ASN A 129 0.54 -18.31 -12.26
CA ASN A 129 1.14 -17.07 -11.77
C ASN A 129 0.16 -16.35 -10.84
N VAL A 130 0.04 -16.88 -9.62
CA VAL A 130 -0.97 -16.46 -8.65
C VAL A 130 -0.49 -15.29 -7.77
N GLY A 131 0.68 -15.45 -7.14
CA GLY A 131 1.13 -14.61 -6.03
C GLY A 131 1.59 -13.20 -6.41
N GLY A 132 1.52 -12.29 -5.44
CA GLY A 132 2.05 -10.93 -5.53
C GLY A 132 1.12 -9.90 -6.16
N PHE A 133 1.04 -8.71 -5.55
CA PHE A 133 0.29 -7.58 -6.09
C PHE A 133 0.93 -6.97 -7.34
N ALA A 134 2.24 -7.14 -7.55
CA ALA A 134 2.91 -6.62 -8.74
C ALA A 134 3.11 -7.69 -9.83
N THR A 135 3.21 -8.96 -9.44
CA THR A 135 3.70 -10.01 -10.35
C THR A 135 2.65 -11.00 -10.83
N GLY A 136 1.55 -11.18 -10.11
CA GLY A 136 0.60 -12.27 -10.38
C GLY A 136 -0.87 -11.88 -10.35
N ALA A 137 -1.72 -12.90 -10.35
CA ALA A 137 -3.19 -12.77 -10.33
C ALA A 137 -3.69 -11.86 -9.18
N MET A 138 -2.98 -11.82 -8.05
CA MET A 138 -3.37 -10.98 -6.90
C MET A 138 -3.34 -9.48 -7.20
N GLY A 139 -2.50 -8.99 -8.12
CA GLY A 139 -2.53 -7.59 -8.55
C GLY A 139 -3.85 -7.20 -9.19
N TYR A 140 -4.37 -8.06 -10.06
CA TYR A 140 -5.71 -7.91 -10.64
C TYR A 140 -6.81 -8.14 -9.59
N GLY A 141 -6.60 -9.07 -8.67
CA GLY A 141 -7.49 -9.28 -7.53
C GLY A 141 -7.68 -8.01 -6.70
N LEU A 142 -6.59 -7.29 -6.42
CA LEU A 142 -6.64 -6.01 -5.70
C LEU A 142 -7.41 -4.93 -6.47
N TYR A 143 -7.26 -4.87 -7.80
CA TYR A 143 -8.08 -4.02 -8.67
C TYR A 143 -9.56 -4.36 -8.52
N PHE A 144 -9.94 -5.62 -8.73
CA PHE A 144 -11.35 -6.03 -8.68
C PHE A 144 -11.94 -5.92 -7.28
N LEU A 145 -11.14 -6.06 -6.23
CA LEU A 145 -11.59 -5.85 -4.85
C LEU A 145 -11.97 -4.39 -4.64
N SER A 146 -11.16 -3.47 -5.16
CA SER A 146 -11.45 -2.03 -5.15
C SER A 146 -12.70 -1.71 -5.99
N ARG A 147 -12.86 -2.35 -7.16
CA ARG A 147 -14.09 -2.20 -7.98
C ARG A 147 -15.33 -2.73 -7.27
N ALA A 148 -15.24 -3.87 -6.56
CA ALA A 148 -16.35 -4.46 -5.82
C ALA A 148 -16.83 -3.58 -4.66
N CYS A 149 -15.96 -2.77 -4.05
CA CYS A 149 -16.38 -1.80 -3.04
C CYS A 149 -17.31 -0.70 -3.60
N TYR A 150 -17.27 -0.44 -4.90
CA TYR A 150 -18.07 0.60 -5.58
C TYR A 150 -19.23 0.03 -6.39
N ASN A 151 -19.09 -1.20 -6.91
CA ASN A 151 -20.15 -1.89 -7.63
C ASN A 151 -20.14 -3.40 -7.26
N PRO A 152 -20.66 -3.74 -6.06
CA PRO A 152 -20.62 -5.12 -5.55
C PRO A 152 -21.27 -6.12 -6.49
N ASP A 153 -22.43 -5.79 -7.07
CA ASP A 153 -23.22 -6.70 -7.89
C ASP A 153 -22.44 -7.18 -9.12
N ARG A 154 -21.69 -6.27 -9.75
CA ARG A 154 -20.88 -6.60 -10.93
C ARG A 154 -19.60 -7.35 -10.59
N PHE A 155 -18.90 -6.97 -9.52
CA PHE A 155 -17.53 -7.45 -9.30
C PHE A 155 -17.37 -8.48 -8.17
N ALA A 156 -18.32 -8.63 -7.25
CA ALA A 156 -18.29 -9.73 -6.29
C ALA A 156 -18.26 -11.13 -6.96
N PRO A 157 -18.92 -11.38 -8.11
CA PRO A 157 -18.73 -12.62 -8.87
C PRO A 157 -17.27 -12.86 -9.31
N VAL A 158 -16.55 -11.81 -9.69
CA VAL A 158 -15.14 -11.89 -10.10
C VAL A 158 -14.25 -12.24 -8.90
N ILE A 159 -14.53 -11.67 -7.72
CA ILE A 159 -13.84 -12.01 -6.47
C ILE A 159 -14.07 -13.48 -6.09
N ARG A 160 -15.30 -13.98 -6.26
CA ARG A 160 -15.62 -15.40 -6.06
C ARG A 160 -14.89 -16.28 -7.06
N GLU A 161 -14.90 -15.96 -8.35
CA GLU A 161 -14.16 -16.70 -9.37
C GLU A 161 -12.66 -16.79 -9.06
N LEU A 162 -12.05 -15.69 -8.65
CA LEU A 162 -10.64 -15.67 -8.23
C LEU A 162 -10.42 -16.55 -7.00
N THR A 163 -11.31 -16.49 -6.01
CA THR A 163 -11.23 -17.32 -4.79
C THR A 163 -11.37 -18.81 -5.10
N ASP A 164 -12.28 -19.18 -6.00
CA ASP A 164 -12.48 -20.56 -6.46
C ASP A 164 -11.22 -21.07 -7.17
N SER A 165 -10.62 -20.22 -8.00
CA SER A 165 -9.36 -20.53 -8.68
C SER A 165 -8.21 -20.69 -7.69
N LEU A 166 -8.15 -19.88 -6.63
CA LEU A 166 -7.15 -20.04 -5.57
C LEU A 166 -7.29 -21.41 -4.90
N ASP A 167 -8.49 -21.85 -4.56
CA ASP A 167 -8.69 -23.17 -3.96
C ASP A 167 -8.27 -24.29 -4.94
N GLN A 168 -8.65 -24.18 -6.21
CA GLN A 168 -8.29 -25.14 -7.26
C GLN A 168 -6.77 -25.26 -7.47
N TYR A 169 -6.05 -24.13 -7.45
CA TYR A 169 -4.61 -24.08 -7.74
C TYR A 169 -3.73 -24.14 -6.49
N ALA A 170 -4.33 -24.34 -5.32
CA ALA A 170 -3.60 -24.48 -4.07
C ALA A 170 -2.76 -25.76 -4.04
N ILE A 171 -1.47 -25.62 -3.74
CA ILE A 171 -0.61 -26.74 -3.36
C ILE A 171 -0.79 -26.95 -1.86
N SER A 172 -1.68 -27.88 -1.52
CA SER A 172 -2.09 -28.14 -0.13
C SER A 172 -1.49 -29.43 0.41
N SER A 173 -1.03 -29.39 1.66
CA SER A 173 -0.73 -30.56 2.48
C SER A 173 -1.68 -30.61 3.68
N GLN A 174 -1.43 -31.50 4.64
CA GLN A 174 -2.19 -31.51 5.88
C GLN A 174 -2.03 -30.20 6.68
N GLN A 175 -0.85 -29.56 6.62
CA GLN A 175 -0.51 -28.43 7.49
C GLN A 175 -0.24 -27.11 6.74
N ALA A 176 0.02 -27.16 5.44
CA ALA A 176 0.47 -26.01 4.66
C ALA A 176 -0.34 -25.84 3.37
N CYS A 177 -0.45 -24.59 2.91
CA CYS A 177 -1.05 -24.22 1.64
C CYS A 177 -0.25 -23.09 1.00
N HIS A 178 0.09 -23.22 -0.28
CA HIS A 178 0.78 -22.17 -1.04
C HIS A 178 0.40 -22.25 -2.54
N TRP A 179 0.82 -21.24 -3.28
CA TRP A 179 0.51 -20.98 -4.68
C TRP A 179 1.79 -20.58 -5.41
N CYS A 180 2.65 -21.56 -5.65
CA CYS A 180 3.77 -21.49 -6.59
C CYS A 180 4.33 -22.92 -6.70
N PRO A 181 4.40 -23.51 -7.90
CA PRO A 181 4.97 -24.84 -8.06
C PRO A 181 6.51 -24.86 -7.91
N ASP A 182 7.17 -23.71 -7.89
CA ASP A 182 8.61 -23.61 -7.70
C ASP A 182 9.01 -23.80 -6.21
N GLN A 183 10.22 -24.30 -5.99
CA GLN A 183 10.79 -24.58 -4.66
C GLN A 183 10.97 -23.33 -3.80
N ARG A 184 11.03 -22.13 -4.41
CA ARG A 184 11.19 -20.85 -3.70
C ARG A 184 9.92 -20.03 -3.78
N VAL A 185 9.02 -20.30 -2.84
CA VAL A 185 7.80 -19.51 -2.67
C VAL A 185 8.14 -18.10 -2.20
N ALA A 186 7.81 -17.09 -2.99
CA ALA A 186 7.90 -15.70 -2.56
C ALA A 186 6.91 -15.43 -1.40
N LEU A 187 7.36 -14.71 -0.38
CA LEU A 187 6.59 -14.52 0.86
C LEU A 187 5.89 -13.17 0.96
N THR A 188 6.38 -12.15 0.24
CA THR A 188 6.02 -10.74 0.45
C THR A 188 4.71 -10.35 -0.25
N LEU A 189 4.22 -9.13 0.01
CA LEU A 189 3.04 -8.58 -0.68
C LEU A 189 3.30 -8.32 -2.17
N TRP A 190 4.50 -7.89 -2.53
CA TRP A 190 4.81 -7.55 -3.91
C TRP A 190 4.78 -8.77 -4.83
N ASN A 191 5.35 -9.88 -4.36
CA ASN A 191 5.66 -11.04 -5.21
C ASN A 191 5.00 -12.35 -4.77
N GLY A 192 4.34 -12.39 -3.61
CA GLY A 192 4.23 -13.64 -2.87
C GLY A 192 2.92 -13.93 -2.13
N GLN A 193 3.06 -14.85 -1.18
CA GLN A 193 1.99 -15.45 -0.38
C GLN A 193 1.21 -14.46 0.47
N ALA A 194 1.89 -13.46 1.04
CA ALA A 194 1.21 -12.45 1.84
C ALA A 194 0.11 -11.73 1.05
N ALA A 195 0.29 -11.53 -0.27
CA ALA A 195 -0.72 -10.91 -1.13
C ALA A 195 -2.01 -11.74 -1.19
N VAL A 196 -1.88 -13.07 -1.30
CA VAL A 196 -3.02 -14.00 -1.35
C VAL A 196 -3.77 -13.99 -0.02
N ILE A 197 -3.04 -14.13 1.08
CA ILE A 197 -3.62 -14.11 2.44
C ILE A 197 -4.35 -12.79 2.69
N LEU A 198 -3.73 -11.67 2.33
CA LEU A 198 -4.31 -10.35 2.54
C LEU A 198 -5.52 -10.10 1.64
N PHE A 199 -5.46 -10.50 0.37
CA PHE A 199 -6.59 -10.43 -0.54
C PHE A 199 -7.79 -11.20 0.01
N LEU A 200 -7.59 -12.46 0.42
CA LEU A 200 -8.66 -13.30 0.95
C LEU A 200 -9.23 -12.75 2.27
N ALA A 201 -8.36 -12.25 3.16
CA ALA A 201 -8.81 -11.60 4.39
C ALA A 201 -9.68 -10.38 4.07
N CYS A 202 -9.24 -9.48 3.18
CA CYS A 202 -10.04 -8.31 2.81
C CYS A 202 -11.35 -8.69 2.11
N ALA A 203 -11.33 -9.66 1.19
CA ALA A 203 -12.53 -10.12 0.49
C ALA A 203 -13.57 -10.72 1.47
N ALA A 204 -13.11 -11.44 2.49
CA ALA A 204 -13.98 -12.01 3.52
C ALA A 204 -14.47 -10.95 4.51
N ASP A 205 -13.63 -9.97 4.86
CA ASP A 205 -13.98 -8.83 5.73
C ASP A 205 -15.09 -7.96 5.10
N TYR A 206 -15.03 -7.75 3.78
CA TYR A 206 -16.08 -7.04 3.04
C TYR A 206 -17.32 -7.89 2.71
N GLY A 207 -17.33 -9.17 3.07
CA GLY A 207 -18.46 -10.06 2.82
C GLY A 207 -18.64 -10.49 1.36
N PHE A 208 -17.62 -10.32 0.50
CA PHE A 208 -17.67 -10.79 -0.89
C PHE A 208 -17.51 -12.32 -1.00
N ILE A 209 -16.89 -12.93 0.02
CA ILE A 209 -16.73 -14.38 0.18
C ILE A 209 -17.10 -14.80 1.60
N ASP A 210 -17.62 -16.02 1.74
CA ASP A 210 -17.93 -16.59 3.06
C ASP A 210 -16.63 -16.94 3.81
N LYS A 211 -16.47 -16.38 5.02
CA LYS A 211 -15.35 -16.67 5.92
C LYS A 211 -15.18 -18.18 6.16
N LYS A 212 -16.28 -18.91 6.37
CA LYS A 212 -16.23 -20.36 6.66
C LYS A 212 -15.63 -21.16 5.51
N ARG A 213 -15.94 -20.74 4.28
CA ARG A 213 -15.48 -21.41 3.06
C ARG A 213 -13.95 -21.38 2.93
N VAL A 214 -13.34 -20.24 3.23
CA VAL A 214 -11.89 -20.04 3.04
C VAL A 214 -11.06 -20.25 4.30
N TYR A 215 -11.70 -20.48 5.45
CA TYR A 215 -11.04 -20.59 6.76
C TYR A 215 -9.90 -21.61 6.76
N THR A 216 -10.17 -22.83 6.28
CA THR A 216 -9.17 -23.92 6.25
C THR A 216 -7.99 -23.60 5.34
N MET A 217 -8.27 -23.07 4.14
CA MET A 217 -7.24 -22.69 3.16
C MET A 217 -6.33 -21.59 3.71
N ILE A 218 -6.91 -20.54 4.29
CA ILE A 218 -6.17 -19.42 4.89
C ILE A 218 -5.38 -19.90 6.09
N GLY A 219 -5.94 -20.76 6.94
CA GLY A 219 -5.20 -21.28 8.10
C GLY A 219 -3.94 -22.04 7.71
N LYS A 220 -4.04 -22.90 6.69
CA LYS A 220 -2.88 -23.59 6.14
C LYS A 220 -1.87 -22.62 5.50
N ALA A 221 -2.33 -21.56 4.84
CA ALA A 221 -1.45 -20.56 4.24
C ALA A 221 -0.74 -19.70 5.30
N VAL A 222 -1.45 -19.29 6.35
CA VAL A 222 -0.92 -18.57 7.51
C VAL A 222 0.14 -19.42 8.24
N ASN A 223 -0.14 -20.71 8.44
CA ASN A 223 0.80 -21.64 9.06
C ASN A 223 2.06 -21.78 8.21
N PHE A 224 1.92 -21.99 6.90
CA PHE A 224 3.04 -22.06 5.96
C PHE A 224 3.90 -20.79 6.02
N LEU A 225 3.28 -19.62 5.89
CA LEU A 225 3.98 -18.35 5.86
C LEU A 225 4.68 -18.04 7.19
N SER A 226 4.00 -18.28 8.32
CA SER A 226 4.59 -18.11 9.66
C SER A 226 5.77 -19.05 9.87
N PHE A 227 5.68 -20.31 9.42
CA PHE A 227 6.78 -21.26 9.48
C PHE A 227 7.99 -20.76 8.67
N GLN A 228 7.78 -20.31 7.43
CA GLN A 228 8.87 -19.81 6.58
C GLN A 228 9.58 -18.61 7.21
N LEU A 229 8.85 -17.64 7.77
CA LEU A 229 9.43 -16.45 8.41
C LEU A 229 10.22 -16.75 9.68
N LYS A 230 9.90 -17.85 10.38
CA LYS A 230 10.66 -18.28 11.56
C LYS A 230 11.99 -18.94 11.20
N HIS A 231 12.08 -19.55 10.01
CA HIS A 231 13.26 -20.33 9.58
C HIS A 231 14.13 -19.61 8.55
N GLN A 232 13.63 -18.53 7.95
CA GLN A 232 14.42 -17.66 7.08
C GLN A 232 14.98 -16.48 7.89
N PRO A 233 16.17 -15.97 7.55
CA PRO A 233 16.66 -14.73 8.12
C PRO A 233 15.67 -13.60 7.82
N PHE A 234 15.34 -12.81 8.84
CA PHE A 234 14.49 -11.63 8.68
C PHE A 234 15.08 -10.72 7.61
N SER A 235 14.23 -10.22 6.73
CA SER A 235 14.68 -9.23 5.75
C SER A 235 15.11 -7.98 6.52
N ASN A 236 16.30 -7.47 6.22
CA ASN A 236 16.76 -6.19 6.78
C ASN A 236 15.96 -5.01 6.21
N LEU A 237 15.23 -5.22 5.11
CA LEU A 237 14.51 -4.17 4.41
C LEU A 237 13.26 -3.72 5.19
N LEU A 238 13.18 -2.42 5.51
CA LEU A 238 12.01 -1.82 6.16
C LEU A 238 10.94 -1.43 5.12
N SER A 239 10.47 -2.42 4.35
CA SER A 239 9.47 -2.22 3.30
C SER A 239 8.17 -2.94 3.63
N VAL A 240 7.05 -2.28 3.34
CA VAL A 240 5.72 -2.92 3.35
C VAL A 240 5.62 -3.93 2.21
N HIS A 241 6.04 -3.56 1.01
CA HIS A 241 5.85 -4.40 -0.18
C HIS A 241 6.82 -5.58 -0.23
N LEU A 242 8.06 -5.37 0.21
CA LEU A 242 9.18 -6.30 0.00
C LEU A 242 9.76 -6.86 1.31
N GLY A 243 9.26 -6.46 2.47
CA GLY A 243 9.78 -6.85 3.77
C GLY A 243 8.75 -7.55 4.65
N ASP A 244 9.23 -7.97 5.83
CA ASP A 244 8.42 -8.70 6.81
C ASP A 244 7.32 -7.83 7.43
N LEU A 245 7.40 -6.51 7.27
CA LEU A 245 6.39 -5.57 7.77
C LEU A 245 5.03 -5.77 7.09
N GLY A 246 4.99 -5.83 5.76
CA GLY A 246 3.74 -6.09 5.05
C GLY A 246 3.28 -7.55 5.17
N THR A 247 4.23 -8.48 5.23
CA THR A 247 3.94 -9.90 5.48
C THR A 247 3.28 -10.11 6.84
N GLY A 248 3.84 -9.52 7.91
CA GLY A 248 3.26 -9.54 9.24
C GLY A 248 1.90 -8.83 9.29
N TYR A 249 1.73 -7.74 8.55
CA TYR A 249 0.44 -7.07 8.43
C TYR A 249 -0.62 -7.97 7.78
N ALA A 250 -0.28 -8.70 6.71
CA ALA A 250 -1.19 -9.64 6.06
C ALA A 250 -1.68 -10.72 7.04
N LEU A 251 -0.76 -11.28 7.83
CA LEU A 251 -1.09 -12.25 8.89
C LEU A 251 -1.98 -11.65 9.97
N LEU A 252 -1.71 -10.41 10.40
CA LEU A 252 -2.51 -9.71 11.41
C LEU A 252 -3.95 -9.52 10.91
N ARG A 253 -4.12 -9.07 9.66
CA ARG A 253 -5.43 -8.88 9.05
C ARG A 253 -6.19 -10.20 8.90
N ALA A 254 -5.53 -11.29 8.53
CA ALA A 254 -6.15 -12.60 8.53
C ALA A 254 -6.61 -12.99 9.95
N GLY A 255 -5.75 -12.88 10.95
CA GLY A 255 -6.11 -13.17 12.34
C GLY A 255 -7.29 -12.35 12.86
N GLN A 256 -7.38 -11.07 12.50
CA GLN A 256 -8.52 -10.20 12.87
C GLN A 256 -9.79 -10.58 12.12
N THR A 257 -9.70 -10.79 10.80
CA THR A 257 -10.87 -11.09 9.95
C THR A 257 -11.53 -12.40 10.35
N PHE A 258 -10.73 -13.40 10.70
CA PHE A 258 -11.19 -14.75 11.06
C PHE A 258 -11.27 -14.97 12.58
N GLU A 259 -11.12 -13.90 13.37
CA GLU A 259 -11.20 -13.94 14.84
C GLU A 259 -10.31 -15.06 15.45
N ASN A 260 -9.15 -15.29 14.83
CA ASN A 260 -8.22 -16.34 15.23
C ASN A 260 -7.07 -15.74 16.04
N GLU A 261 -7.14 -15.89 17.36
CA GLU A 261 -6.15 -15.35 18.30
C GLU A 261 -4.74 -15.90 18.07
N HIS A 262 -4.60 -17.16 17.65
CA HIS A 262 -3.29 -17.75 17.38
C HIS A 262 -2.60 -17.09 16.17
N TRP A 263 -3.36 -16.82 15.10
CA TRP A 263 -2.84 -16.11 13.92
C TRP A 263 -2.47 -14.67 14.28
N GLN A 264 -3.30 -13.99 15.08
CA GLN A 264 -2.99 -12.65 15.56
C GLN A 264 -1.71 -12.63 16.40
N ALA A 265 -1.54 -13.58 17.32
CA ALA A 265 -0.34 -13.68 18.16
C ALA A 265 0.93 -13.91 17.30
N SER A 266 0.88 -14.83 16.33
CA SER A 266 1.99 -15.07 15.39
C SER A 266 2.34 -13.81 14.59
N ALA A 267 1.33 -13.10 14.10
CA ALA A 267 1.54 -11.85 13.36
C ALA A 267 2.19 -10.76 14.24
N LEU A 268 1.74 -10.62 15.48
CA LEU A 268 2.28 -9.66 16.45
C LEU A 268 3.72 -10.01 16.88
N GLU A 269 4.07 -11.29 16.95
CA GLU A 269 5.45 -11.75 17.18
C GLU A 269 6.37 -11.24 16.06
N ILE A 270 5.98 -11.45 14.80
CA ILE A 270 6.75 -11.04 13.60
C ILE A 270 6.88 -9.52 13.54
N LEU A 271 5.75 -8.81 13.64
CA LEU A 271 5.71 -7.35 13.60
C LEU A 271 6.48 -6.74 14.77
N GLY A 272 6.32 -7.31 15.97
CA GLY A 272 6.97 -6.84 17.19
C GLY A 272 8.48 -7.02 17.14
N LYS A 273 8.98 -8.15 16.64
CA LYS A 273 10.42 -8.35 16.40
C LYS A 273 10.97 -7.29 15.44
N ARG A 274 10.25 -7.02 14.33
CA ARG A 274 10.66 -5.99 13.36
C ARG A 274 10.69 -4.59 13.97
N ALA A 275 9.64 -4.20 14.68
CA ALA A 275 9.57 -2.90 15.36
C ALA A 275 10.66 -2.76 16.42
N GLY A 276 10.90 -3.81 17.21
CA GLY A 276 11.95 -3.83 18.25
C GLY A 276 13.36 -3.70 17.67
N THR A 277 13.68 -4.45 16.60
CA THR A 277 14.97 -4.32 15.90
C THR A 277 15.14 -2.93 15.30
N TYR A 278 14.09 -2.37 14.70
CA TYR A 278 14.14 -1.01 14.14
C TYR A 278 14.39 0.06 15.21
N LEU A 279 13.69 -0.04 16.35
CA LEU A 279 13.90 0.87 17.48
C LEU A 279 15.30 0.75 18.09
N ALA A 280 15.86 -0.46 18.14
CA ALA A 280 17.21 -0.70 18.67
C ALA A 280 18.32 -0.18 17.76
N ASN A 281 18.17 -0.34 16.44
CA ASN A 281 19.19 0.03 15.46
C ASN A 281 19.07 1.50 14.99
N GLY A 282 17.90 2.12 15.20
CA GLY A 282 17.61 3.45 14.70
C GLY A 282 17.25 3.47 13.21
N ALA A 283 17.05 4.68 12.68
CA ALA A 283 16.52 4.92 11.35
C ALA A 283 17.54 5.55 10.38
N SER A 284 18.84 5.51 10.67
CA SER A 284 19.85 6.38 10.03
C SER A 284 20.17 6.03 8.57
N THR A 285 20.03 4.77 8.15
CA THR A 285 20.48 4.31 6.82
C THR A 285 19.36 4.14 5.80
N GLU A 286 18.10 4.17 6.21
CA GLU A 286 16.96 3.90 5.33
C GLU A 286 16.64 5.10 4.41
N PRO A 287 16.10 4.89 3.19
CA PRO A 287 15.65 5.97 2.35
C PRO A 287 14.41 6.67 2.95
N ALA A 288 14.09 7.88 2.48
CA ALA A 288 12.96 8.65 3.01
C ALA A 288 11.59 8.21 2.47
N GLY A 289 11.54 7.62 1.27
CA GLY A 289 10.30 7.33 0.54
C GLY A 289 9.37 6.27 1.14
N ILE A 290 8.29 5.98 0.42
CA ILE A 290 7.22 5.05 0.82
C ILE A 290 7.58 3.58 0.56
N LEU A 291 8.03 3.24 -0.65
CA LEU A 291 8.17 1.85 -1.09
C LEU A 291 9.16 1.05 -0.26
N THR A 292 10.30 1.65 0.07
CA THR A 292 11.42 0.99 0.76
C THR A 292 11.99 1.81 1.90
N GLY A 293 11.30 2.88 2.31
CA GLY A 293 11.85 3.88 3.22
C GLY A 293 11.03 4.15 4.48
N VAL A 294 11.53 5.11 5.27
CA VAL A 294 10.96 5.46 6.57
C VAL A 294 9.55 6.03 6.47
N ALA A 295 9.15 6.67 5.37
CA ALA A 295 7.78 7.16 5.22
C ALA A 295 6.76 6.01 5.14
N GLY A 296 7.08 4.94 4.42
CA GLY A 296 6.22 3.75 4.33
C GLY A 296 6.18 3.00 5.65
N ALA A 297 7.34 2.88 6.31
CA ALA A 297 7.43 2.30 7.64
C ALA A 297 6.58 3.05 8.68
N ALA A 298 6.63 4.39 8.66
CA ALA A 298 5.85 5.23 9.57
C ALA A 298 4.34 4.96 9.42
N ILE A 299 3.84 4.97 8.18
CA ILE A 299 2.42 4.73 7.87
C ILE A 299 2.02 3.31 8.28
N ALA A 300 2.85 2.31 8.01
CA ALA A 300 2.56 0.92 8.34
C ALA A 300 2.54 0.68 9.86
N PHE A 301 3.52 1.20 10.59
CA PHE A 301 3.53 1.08 12.05
C PHE A 301 2.37 1.85 12.69
N ASP A 302 2.06 3.05 12.22
CA ASP A 302 0.90 3.82 12.69
C ASP A 302 -0.42 3.06 12.40
N LYS A 303 -0.51 2.41 11.24
CA LYS A 303 -1.64 1.55 10.90
C LYS A 303 -1.74 0.35 11.85
N VAL A 304 -0.65 -0.36 12.10
CA VAL A 304 -0.64 -1.50 13.03
C VAL A 304 -0.97 -1.03 14.45
N PHE A 305 -0.46 0.13 14.89
CA PHE A 305 -0.84 0.73 16.16
C PHE A 305 -2.35 1.02 16.23
N SER A 306 -2.94 1.60 15.18
CA SER A 306 -4.39 1.85 15.15
C SER A 306 -5.24 0.59 15.29
N LEU A 307 -4.73 -0.56 14.80
CA LEU A 307 -5.40 -1.86 14.84
C LEU A 307 -5.21 -2.59 16.17
N THR A 308 -4.12 -2.36 16.88
CA THR A 308 -3.68 -3.20 18.01
C THR A 308 -3.57 -2.45 19.33
N ARG A 309 -3.48 -1.12 19.26
CA ARG A 309 -3.15 -0.20 20.37
C ARG A 309 -1.84 -0.53 21.09
N ASN A 310 -0.97 -1.34 20.49
CA ASN A 310 0.33 -1.71 21.07
C ASN A 310 1.35 -0.57 20.88
N GLN A 311 1.81 -0.01 21.99
CA GLN A 311 2.69 1.16 22.05
C GLN A 311 4.04 0.97 21.35
N LEU A 312 4.50 -0.29 21.19
CA LEU A 312 5.72 -0.60 20.43
C LEU A 312 5.62 -0.06 18.99
N PHE A 313 4.45 -0.19 18.36
CA PHE A 313 4.25 0.28 16.99
C PHE A 313 4.08 1.79 16.93
N SER A 314 3.47 2.43 17.94
CA SER A 314 3.45 3.90 18.01
C SER A 314 4.87 4.45 18.08
N ALA A 315 5.71 3.90 18.97
CA ALA A 315 7.09 4.33 19.12
C ALA A 315 7.89 4.13 17.81
N ALA A 316 7.70 3.00 17.12
CA ALA A 316 8.35 2.75 15.84
C ALA A 316 7.89 3.74 14.76
N ALA A 317 6.60 4.08 14.70
CA ALA A 317 6.07 5.10 13.79
C ALA A 317 6.67 6.49 14.09
N ASP A 318 6.73 6.88 15.37
CA ASP A 318 7.27 8.17 15.81
C ASP A 318 8.77 8.30 15.49
N LEU A 319 9.55 7.22 15.65
CA LEU A 319 10.94 7.17 15.22
C LEU A 319 11.05 7.38 13.71
N SER A 320 10.21 6.73 12.92
CA SER A 320 10.21 6.91 11.46
C SER A 320 9.85 8.34 11.05
N TYR A 321 8.81 8.93 11.64
CA TYR A 321 8.43 10.32 11.36
C TYR A 321 9.52 11.32 11.75
N THR A 322 10.16 11.11 12.91
CA THR A 322 11.31 11.92 13.33
C THR A 322 12.45 11.82 12.31
N ALA A 323 12.73 10.61 11.83
CA ALA A 323 13.77 10.37 10.84
C ALA A 323 13.48 11.01 9.46
N ILE A 324 12.21 11.14 9.07
CA ILE A 324 11.81 11.92 7.88
C ILE A 324 12.15 13.39 8.10
N LEU A 325 11.75 13.96 9.24
CA LEU A 325 11.92 15.38 9.54
C LEU A 325 13.40 15.78 9.66
N SER A 326 14.23 14.95 10.31
CA SER A 326 15.67 15.20 10.39
C SER A 326 16.32 15.26 9.00
N ARG A 327 15.97 14.34 8.09
CA ARG A 327 16.49 14.35 6.71
C ARG A 327 16.10 15.61 5.95
N LEU A 328 14.85 16.06 6.10
CA LEU A 328 14.37 17.29 5.47
C LEU A 328 14.97 18.56 6.08
N GLN A 329 15.54 18.49 7.29
CA GLN A 329 16.31 19.58 7.89
C GLN A 329 17.74 19.61 7.32
N ASP A 330 18.40 18.46 7.27
CA ASP A 330 19.80 18.35 6.81
C ASP A 330 19.94 18.57 5.30
N GLN A 331 18.91 18.25 4.54
CA GLN A 331 18.83 18.48 3.10
C GLN A 331 17.63 19.40 2.83
N PRO A 332 17.87 20.71 2.55
CA PRO A 332 16.81 21.58 2.07
C PRO A 332 16.09 20.91 0.90
N THR A 333 14.76 21.04 0.82
CA THR A 333 13.95 20.49 -0.27
C THR A 333 14.49 20.91 -1.65
N GLY A 334 15.10 22.11 -1.74
CA GLY A 334 15.80 22.63 -2.91
C GLY A 334 17.25 22.14 -3.13
N HIS A 335 17.83 21.32 -2.26
CA HIS A 335 19.10 20.61 -2.48
C HIS A 335 18.89 19.16 -2.92
N ILE A 336 17.75 18.55 -2.60
CA ILE A 336 17.24 17.34 -3.27
C ILE A 336 16.99 17.65 -4.78
N SER A 337 16.88 18.93 -5.17
CA SER A 337 16.69 19.35 -6.57
C SER A 337 17.95 19.65 -7.39
N LYS A 338 19.11 19.90 -6.76
CA LYS A 338 20.32 20.31 -7.49
C LYS A 338 21.29 19.18 -7.84
N SER A 339 21.18 18.02 -7.18
CA SER A 339 21.84 16.79 -7.63
C SER A 339 20.85 15.93 -8.41
N SER A 340 20.97 15.89 -9.74
CA SER A 340 20.34 14.91 -10.66
C SER A 340 18.96 14.36 -10.23
N ARG A 341 17.89 15.06 -10.62
CA ARG A 341 16.46 14.69 -10.53
C ARG A 341 15.93 14.54 -9.09
N CYS A 342 15.29 15.60 -8.59
CA CYS A 342 14.37 15.50 -7.45
C CYS A 342 13.28 14.49 -7.81
N ASP A 343 13.20 13.38 -7.09
CA ASP A 343 12.11 12.44 -7.26
C ASP A 343 10.84 13.05 -6.64
N LEU A 344 9.86 13.38 -7.47
CA LEU A 344 8.57 13.93 -7.04
C LEU A 344 7.53 12.83 -6.79
N CYS A 345 7.82 11.59 -7.15
CA CYS A 345 6.85 10.51 -7.17
C CYS A 345 6.44 10.07 -5.76
N PHE A 346 5.31 9.38 -5.64
CA PHE A 346 4.79 8.98 -4.34
C PHE A 346 5.63 7.87 -3.67
N GLY A 347 6.07 6.89 -4.47
CA GLY A 347 6.75 5.71 -3.97
C GLY A 347 8.12 6.01 -3.35
N THR A 348 8.87 6.94 -3.93
CA THR A 348 10.27 7.20 -3.55
C THR A 348 10.57 8.67 -3.28
N GLY A 349 9.66 9.57 -3.66
CA GLY A 349 9.90 11.00 -3.72
C GLY A 349 9.09 11.85 -2.75
N LEU A 350 9.09 13.17 -3.03
CA LEU A 350 8.55 14.18 -2.13
C LEU A 350 7.04 14.06 -1.90
N SER A 351 6.24 13.67 -2.89
CA SER A 351 4.78 13.59 -2.72
C SER A 351 4.37 12.52 -1.70
N GLY A 352 5.09 11.38 -1.66
CA GLY A 352 4.88 10.34 -0.65
C GLY A 352 5.32 10.77 0.74
N ILE A 353 6.50 11.41 0.83
CA ILE A 353 7.02 11.98 2.08
C ILE A 353 6.03 13.02 2.65
N GLY A 354 5.57 13.96 1.82
CA GLY A 354 4.59 14.98 2.20
C GLY A 354 3.27 14.35 2.64
N SER A 355 2.78 13.35 1.91
CA SER A 355 1.56 12.61 2.28
C SER A 355 1.70 11.90 3.64
N SER A 356 2.87 11.32 3.92
CA SER A 356 3.17 10.69 5.21
C SER A 356 3.18 11.69 6.36
N LEU A 357 3.79 12.87 6.17
CA LEU A 357 3.77 13.94 7.17
C LEU A 357 2.38 14.53 7.39
N ILE A 358 1.58 14.67 6.33
CA ILE A 358 0.17 15.06 6.45
C ILE A 358 -0.60 14.03 7.27
N LYS A 359 -0.38 12.73 7.03
CA LYS A 359 -0.96 11.64 7.83
C LYS A 359 -0.53 11.70 9.30
N MET A 360 0.74 12.01 9.57
CA MET A 360 1.28 12.20 10.92
C MET A 360 0.51 13.28 11.70
N LEU A 361 0.22 14.41 11.06
CA LEU A 361 -0.48 15.54 11.69
C LEU A 361 -1.99 15.28 11.84
N HIS A 362 -2.56 14.46 10.96
CA HIS A 362 -3.99 14.22 10.86
C HIS A 362 -4.34 12.73 11.00
N ARG A 363 -3.76 12.05 12.01
CA ARG A 363 -3.84 10.58 12.16
C ARG A 363 -5.27 10.04 12.14
N GLU A 364 -6.23 10.76 12.69
CA GLU A 364 -7.63 10.29 12.78
C GLU A 364 -8.51 10.78 11.61
N ASN A 365 -8.15 11.90 10.98
CA ASN A 365 -9.00 12.60 10.02
C ASN A 365 -8.72 12.20 8.58
N ILE A 366 -7.46 11.91 8.24
CA ILE A 366 -7.10 11.53 6.87
C ILE A 366 -7.15 10.01 6.73
N ARG A 367 -8.22 9.56 6.07
CA ARG A 367 -8.43 8.18 5.66
C ARG A 367 -7.97 8.03 4.21
N CYS A 368 -6.76 7.51 4.00
CA CYS A 368 -6.44 6.90 2.71
C CYS A 368 -7.32 5.66 2.54
N GLY A 369 -7.86 5.45 1.34
CA GLY A 369 -8.66 4.26 1.06
C GLY A 369 -7.91 2.99 1.49
N HIS A 370 -8.62 1.98 2.01
CA HIS A 370 -8.00 0.76 2.53
C HIS A 370 -7.15 0.02 1.49
N HIS A 371 -7.38 0.26 0.20
CA HIS A 371 -6.59 -0.33 -0.88
C HIS A 371 -5.42 0.56 -1.32
N LEU A 372 -5.54 1.88 -1.17
CA LEU A 372 -4.51 2.81 -1.61
C LEU A 372 -3.20 2.64 -0.83
N TRP A 373 -3.27 2.29 0.46
CA TRP A 373 -2.07 2.05 1.26
C TRP A 373 -1.43 0.66 0.96
N LEU A 374 -2.16 -0.24 0.30
CA LEU A 374 -1.70 -1.58 -0.09
C LEU A 374 -0.95 -1.60 -1.42
N ILE A 375 -1.13 -0.54 -2.21
CA ILE A 375 -0.51 -0.31 -3.50
C ILE A 375 0.74 0.53 -3.28
#